data_AF-A0A843IBR0-F1
#
_entry.id   AF-A0A843IBR0-F1
#
_cell.length_a   1.000
_cell.length_b   1.000
_cell.length_c   1.000
_cell.angle_alpha   90.00
_cell.angle_beta   90.00
_cell.angle_gamma   90.00
#
_symmetry.space_group_name_H-M   'P 1'
#
loop_
_entity.id
_entity.type
_entity.pdbx_description
1 polymer ?
#
loop_
_entity_poly.entity_id
_entity_poly.type
_entity_poly.pdbx_seq_one_letter_code
_entity_poly.pdbx_strand_id
1 'polypeptide(L)' 'ELGFKIGERTVTIAKLENGDLRPSDQTIAKLEKELSIRLLEEVKEVPAGTQKGSAATFTLGDFIKTDK' A
#
# COMPACT_ATOMS: atom_id res chain seq x y z
N GLU A 1 -10.82 -28.97 4.09
CA GLU A 1 -10.50 -28.84 5.53
C GLU A 1 -10.25 -27.40 5.97
N LEU A 2 -9.50 -26.59 5.20
CA LEU A 2 -9.16 -25.20 5.57
C LEU A 2 -10.38 -24.30 5.85
N GLY A 3 -11.43 -24.38 5.03
CA GLY A 3 -12.64 -23.59 5.24
C GLY A 3 -13.27 -23.77 6.62
N PHE A 4 -13.30 -25.02 7.14
CA PHE A 4 -13.84 -25.28 8.47
C PHE A 4 -13.01 -24.61 9.58
N LYS A 5 -11.68 -24.60 9.45
CA LYS A 5 -10.75 -24.04 10.43
C LYS A 5 -10.86 -22.51 10.55
N ILE A 6 -11.10 -21.83 9.43
CA ILE A 6 -11.24 -20.36 9.40
C ILE A 6 -12.70 -19.87 9.46
N GLY A 7 -13.67 -20.78 9.44
CA GLY A 7 -15.10 -20.47 9.47
C GLY A 7 -15.67 -20.00 8.14
N GLU A 8 -15.11 -20.45 7.02
CA GLU A 8 -15.50 -20.11 5.66
C GLU A 8 -16.07 -21.32 4.90
N ARG A 9 -16.94 -21.06 3.92
CA ARG A 9 -17.49 -22.13 3.08
C ARG A 9 -16.41 -22.70 2.15
N THR A 10 -16.46 -24.00 1.89
CA THR A 10 -15.52 -24.68 0.97
C THR A 10 -15.48 -24.06 -0.42
N VAL A 11 -16.64 -23.67 -0.95
CA VAL A 11 -16.76 -22.97 -2.24
C VAL A 11 -16.06 -21.61 -2.22
N THR A 12 -16.13 -20.89 -1.10
CA THR A 12 -15.44 -19.60 -0.94
C THR A 12 -13.94 -19.79 -0.96
N ILE A 13 -13.43 -20.81 -0.25
CA ILE A 13 -12.00 -21.14 -0.26
C ILE A 13 -11.50 -21.48 -1.66
N ALA A 14 -12.24 -22.31 -2.41
CA ALA A 14 -11.86 -22.63 -3.78
C ALA A 14 -11.76 -21.38 -4.68
N LYS A 15 -12.68 -20.41 -4.51
CA LYS A 15 -12.62 -19.13 -5.24
C LYS A 15 -11.47 -18.23 -4.79
N LEU A 16 -11.13 -18.24 -3.50
CA LEU A 16 -9.96 -17.55 -2.96
C LEU A 16 -8.67 -18.15 -3.52
N GLU A 17 -8.58 -19.47 -3.60
CA GLU A 17 -7.43 -20.21 -4.15
C GLU A 17 -7.27 -19.98 -5.66
N ASN A 18 -8.39 -19.91 -6.40
CA ASN A 18 -8.38 -19.61 -7.84
C ASN A 18 -8.12 -18.13 -8.15
N GLY A 19 -8.15 -17.24 -7.15
CA GLY A 19 -7.99 -15.79 -7.33
C GLY A 19 -9.25 -15.06 -7.83
N ASP A 20 -10.38 -15.77 -7.97
CA ASP A 20 -11.67 -15.20 -8.35
C ASP A 20 -12.26 -14.29 -7.26
N LEU A 21 -11.85 -14.51 -6.01
CA LEU A 21 -12.28 -13.74 -4.85
C LEU A 21 -11.06 -13.22 -4.09
N ARG A 22 -11.11 -11.96 -3.67
CA ARG A 22 -10.12 -11.39 -2.75
C ARG A 22 -10.63 -11.53 -1.31
N PRO A 23 -9.80 -12.00 -0.36
CA PRO A 23 -10.22 -12.13 1.03
C PRO A 23 -10.39 -10.75 1.69
N SER A 24 -11.30 -10.69 2.67
CA SER A 24 -11.44 -9.53 3.56
C SER A 24 -10.32 -9.50 4.60
N ASP A 25 -10.04 -8.34 5.21
CA ASP A 25 -9.00 -8.20 6.24
C ASP A 25 -9.19 -9.17 7.42
N GLN A 26 -10.44 -9.44 7.80
CA GLN A 26 -10.75 -10.44 8.83
C GLN A 26 -10.38 -11.85 8.40
N THR A 27 -10.64 -12.20 7.14
CA THR A 27 -10.29 -13.51 6.57
C THR A 27 -8.76 -13.63 6.42
N ILE A 28 -8.07 -12.56 6.05
CA ILE A 28 -6.61 -12.48 5.96
C ILE A 28 -5.99 -12.78 7.33
N ALA A 29 -6.43 -12.10 8.39
CA ALA A 29 -5.89 -12.31 9.74
C ALA A 29 -6.09 -13.76 10.24
N LYS A 30 -7.23 -14.38 9.90
CA LYS A 30 -7.49 -15.80 10.22
C LYS A 30 -6.58 -16.74 9.42
N LEU A 31 -6.37 -16.46 8.14
CA LEU A 31 -5.48 -17.23 7.26
C LEU A 31 -4.03 -17.13 7.71
N GLU A 32 -3.54 -15.93 8.03
CA GLU A 32 -2.20 -15.71 8.56
C GLU A 32 -1.96 -16.49 9.86
N LYS A 33 -2.94 -16.49 10.77
CA LYS A 33 -2.87 -17.25 12.03
C LYS A 33 -2.89 -18.76 11.83
N GLU A 34 -3.79 -19.28 10.98
CA GLU A 34 -3.92 -20.74 10.76
C GLU A 34 -2.74 -21.31 9.98
N LEU A 35 -2.24 -20.56 8.99
CA LEU A 35 -1.15 -21.01 8.12
C LEU A 35 0.23 -20.54 8.60
N SER A 36 0.29 -19.69 9.63
CA SER A 36 1.53 -19.10 10.17
C SER A 36 2.36 -18.39 9.09
N ILE A 37 1.69 -17.66 8.20
CA ILE A 37 2.29 -16.89 7.09
C ILE A 37 1.92 -15.42 7.22
N ARG A 38 2.62 -14.56 6.48
CA ARG A 38 2.25 -13.15 6.25
C ARG A 38 1.72 -13.01 4.83
N LEU A 39 0.46 -12.61 4.70
CA LEU A 39 -0.22 -12.38 3.43
C LEU A 39 0.00 -10.96 2.92
N LEU A 40 0.07 -10.00 3.86
CA LEU A 40 0.22 -8.59 3.54
C LEU A 40 1.67 -8.13 3.71
N GLU A 41 2.09 -7.23 2.84
CA GLU A 41 3.37 -6.52 2.97
C GLU A 41 3.19 -5.28 3.86
N GLU A 42 4.17 -5.03 4.73
CA GLU A 42 4.24 -3.78 5.49
C GLU A 42 4.63 -2.63 4.57
N VAL A 43 3.67 -1.78 4.21
CA VAL A 43 3.94 -0.57 3.43
C VAL A 43 4.61 0.46 4.35
N LYS A 44 5.88 0.75 4.10
CA LYS A 44 6.56 1.87 4.77
C LYS A 44 5.96 3.17 4.27
N GLU A 45 5.39 3.95 5.17
CA GLU A 45 5.00 5.33 4.89
C GLU A 45 6.25 6.12 4.53
N VAL A 46 6.47 6.34 3.23
CA VAL A 46 7.50 7.26 2.79
C VAL A 46 7.01 8.66 3.15
N PRO A 47 7.71 9.42 4.01
CA PRO A 47 7.34 10.82 4.22
C PRO A 47 7.42 11.50 2.86
N ALA A 48 6.26 11.90 2.33
CA ALA A 48 6.20 12.72 1.13
C ALA A 48 7.01 13.98 1.43
N GLY A 49 8.21 14.05 0.85
CA GLY A 49 9.14 15.14 1.05
C GLY A 49 8.47 16.42 0.58
N THR A 50 7.83 17.13 1.50
CA THR A 50 7.38 18.49 1.24
C THR A 50 8.64 19.32 1.25
N GLN A 51 9.29 19.45 0.09
CA GLN A 51 10.35 20.43 -0.11
C GLN A 51 9.73 21.82 0.01
N LYS A 52 9.55 22.30 1.24
CA LYS A 52 9.28 23.71 1.51
C LYS A 52 10.62 24.46 1.50
N GLY A 53 11.29 24.44 0.36
CA GLY A 53 12.44 25.26 0.09
C GLY A 53 11.96 26.62 -0.41
N SER A 54 11.66 27.56 0.49
CA SER A 54 11.57 28.98 0.12
C SER A 54 12.99 29.58 -0.02
N ALA A 55 13.88 28.88 -0.72
CA ALA A 55 15.12 29.49 -1.17
C ALA A 55 14.72 30.38 -2.35
N ALA A 56 14.94 31.69 -2.21
CA ALA A 56 14.64 32.69 -3.22
C ALA A 56 14.98 32.17 -4.62
N THR A 57 13.93 31.87 -5.40
CA THR A 57 14.07 31.44 -6.78
C THR A 57 14.44 32.67 -7.59
N PHE A 58 15.74 32.91 -7.75
CA PHE A 58 16.21 33.92 -8.69
C PHE A 58 15.98 33.40 -10.11
N THR A 59 15.28 34.19 -10.91
CA THR A 59 15.12 33.95 -12.34
C THR A 59 16.24 34.64 -13.08
N LEU A 60 16.55 34.18 -14.30
CA LEU A 60 17.57 34.82 -15.14
C LEU A 60 17.24 36.30 -15.42
N GLY A 61 15.95 36.67 -15.36
CA GLY A 61 15.47 38.04 -15.49
C GLY A 61 15.89 38.95 -14.33
N ASP A 62 16.12 38.42 -13.13
CA ASP A 62 16.54 39.21 -11.96
C ASP A 62 17.99 39.70 -12.07
N PHE A 63 18.77 39.13 -13.00
CA PHE A 63 20.16 39.50 -13.25
C PHE A 63 20.35 40.43 -14.45
N ILE A 64 19.29 40.73 -15.22
CA ILE A 64 19.39 41.66 -16.36
C ILE A 64 19.23 43.09 -15.83
N LYS A 65 20.36 43.79 -15.66
CA LYS A 65 20.37 45.24 -15.47
C LYS A 65 20.39 45.91 -16.84
N THR A 66 19.29 46.54 -17.22
CA THR A 66 19.26 47.48 -18.34
C THR A 66 19.79 48.83 -17.83
N ASP A 67 21.07 49.08 -18.04
CA ASP A 67 21.60 50.44 -17.94
C ASP A 67 21.20 51.20 -19.20
N LYS A 68 20.19 52.07 -19.03
CA LYS A 68 19.68 53.11 -19.94
C LYS A 68 19.08 52.69 -21.29
#